data_AF-A0A1G7SET0-F1
#
_entry.id   AF-A0A1G7SET0-F1
#
_cell.length_a   1.000
_cell.length_b   1.000
_cell.length_c   1.000
_cell.angle_alpha   90.00
_cell.angle_beta   90.00
_cell.angle_gamma   90.00
#
_symmetry.space_group_name_H-M   'P 1'
#
loop_
_entity.id
_entity.type
_entity.pdbx_description
1 polymer ?
#
loop_
_entity_poly.entity_id
_entity_poly.type
_entity_poly.pdbx_seq_one_letter_code
_entity_poly.pdbx_strand_id
1 'polypeptide(L)'
;MSSYIDLRRHLFALLPSDIFNLYVIQIMQTITRIFKAKTNFLHLLAVFLLAFFTCSILFVLIIPLIYWMILGEGAEATRIEDLPLNAFIANWGALMVVLIVSSIIGLRHTWKGTFSCAKSYFITMLILIVLYFFRVPTWNFVLS
;
A
#
# COMPACT_ATOMS: atom_id res chain seq x y z
N MET A 1 -0.55 5.81 34.65
CA MET A 1 -1.20 5.53 33.35
C MET A 1 -2.58 6.20 33.18
N SER A 2 -3.22 6.71 34.24
CA SER A 2 -4.55 7.36 34.19
C SER A 2 -4.57 8.77 33.57
N SER A 3 -3.43 9.48 33.54
CA SER A 3 -3.39 10.91 33.14
C SER A 3 -3.48 11.16 31.62
N TYR A 4 -3.08 10.19 30.79
CA TYR A 4 -3.13 10.35 29.32
C TYR A 4 -4.55 10.22 28.73
N ILE A 5 -5.43 9.45 29.40
CA ILE A 5 -6.80 9.21 28.93
C ILE A 5 -7.68 10.46 29.16
N ASP A 6 -7.47 11.16 30.28
CA ASP A 6 -8.15 12.43 30.57
C ASP A 6 -7.67 13.58 29.70
N LEU A 7 -6.36 13.66 29.43
CA LEU A 7 -5.82 14.68 28.54
C LEU A 7 -6.39 14.54 27.11
N ARG A 8 -6.57 13.30 26.62
CA ARG A 8 -7.19 13.03 25.33
C ARG A 8 -8.67 13.41 25.29
N ARG A 9 -9.43 13.16 26.37
CA ARG A 9 -10.85 13.58 26.45
C ARG A 9 -11.00 15.10 26.48
N HIS A 10 -10.13 15.81 27.20
CA HIS A 10 -10.15 17.28 27.21
C HIS A 10 -9.71 17.88 25.85
N LEU A 11 -8.70 17.30 25.19
CA LEU A 11 -8.29 17.75 23.84
C LEU A 11 -9.38 17.52 22.79
N PHE A 12 -10.14 16.42 22.88
CA PHE A 12 -11.27 16.17 21.97
C PHE A 12 -12.51 17.01 22.31
N ALA A 13 -12.72 17.38 23.58
CA ALA A 13 -13.80 18.29 23.98
C ALA A 13 -13.50 19.76 23.61
N LEU A 14 -12.23 20.13 23.43
CA LEU A 14 -11.79 21.47 23.03
C LEU A 14 -11.75 21.69 21.51
N LEU A 15 -11.88 20.64 20.71
CA LEU A 15 -12.02 20.77 19.27
C LEU A 15 -13.49 21.07 18.97
N PRO A 16 -13.83 22.31 18.55
CA PRO A 16 -15.19 22.64 18.15
C PRO A 16 -15.60 21.65 17.08
N SER A 17 -16.81 21.08 17.20
CA SER A 17 -17.41 20.22 16.16
C SER A 17 -17.30 20.84 14.77
N ASP A 18 -17.27 22.16 14.70
CA ASP A 18 -17.12 22.95 13.48
C ASP A 18 -15.77 22.75 12.77
N ILE A 19 -14.66 22.61 13.51
CA ILE A 19 -13.33 22.35 12.94
C ILE A 19 -13.28 20.94 12.35
N PHE A 20 -13.81 19.96 13.07
CA PHE A 20 -13.89 18.58 12.56
C PHE A 20 -14.72 18.51 11.27
N ASN A 21 -15.88 19.19 11.25
CA ASN A 21 -16.72 19.27 10.05
C ASN A 21 -16.01 19.94 8.87
N LEU A 22 -15.25 21.03 9.11
CA LEU A 22 -14.44 21.69 8.08
C LEU A 22 -13.40 20.76 7.45
N TYR A 23 -12.67 19.99 8.26
CA TYR A 23 -11.71 19.00 7.75
C TYR A 23 -12.39 17.91 6.93
N VAL A 24 -13.51 17.36 7.41
CA VAL A 24 -14.26 16.33 6.67
C VAL A 24 -14.75 16.88 5.33
N ILE A 25 -15.29 18.09 5.30
CA ILE A 25 -15.74 18.75 4.05
C ILE A 25 -14.57 18.91 3.08
N GLN A 26 -13.41 19.38 3.54
CA GLN A 26 -12.22 19.54 2.69
C GLN A 26 -11.73 18.20 2.12
N ILE A 27 -11.73 17.14 2.94
CA ILE A 27 -11.38 15.78 2.49
C ILE A 27 -12.36 15.31 1.41
N MET A 28 -13.66 15.46 1.64
CA MET A 28 -14.69 15.04 0.68
C MET A 28 -14.59 15.80 -0.65
N GLN A 29 -14.31 17.11 -0.60
CA GLN A 29 -14.05 17.91 -1.80
C GLN A 29 -12.81 17.42 -2.55
N THR A 30 -11.74 17.08 -1.84
CA THR A 30 -10.50 16.57 -2.44
C THR A 30 -10.73 15.21 -3.12
N ILE A 31 -11.41 14.28 -2.45
CA ILE A 31 -11.78 12.98 -3.02
C ILE A 31 -12.61 13.18 -4.29
N THR A 32 -13.63 14.05 -4.24
CA THR A 32 -14.48 14.32 -5.40
C THR A 32 -13.67 14.88 -6.59
N ARG A 33 -12.69 15.76 -6.33
CA ARG A 33 -11.80 16.30 -7.37
C ARG A 33 -10.91 15.21 -7.98
N ILE A 34 -10.38 14.29 -7.16
CA ILE A 34 -9.61 13.15 -7.64
C ILE A 34 -10.46 12.27 -8.56
N PHE A 35 -11.67 11.91 -8.14
CA PHE A 35 -12.55 11.06 -8.96
C PHE A 35 -13.00 11.74 -10.26
N LYS A 36 -13.25 13.05 -10.25
CA LYS A 36 -13.62 13.82 -11.45
C LYS A 36 -12.45 14.08 -12.40
N ALA A 37 -11.20 13.99 -11.95
CA ALA A 37 -10.05 14.24 -12.83
C ALA A 37 -9.97 13.20 -13.96
N LYS A 38 -9.70 13.68 -15.19
CA LYS A 38 -9.45 12.84 -16.36
C LYS A 38 -8.16 12.06 -16.13
N THR A 39 -8.21 10.74 -16.20
CA THR A 39 -7.03 9.89 -16.04
C THR A 39 -6.18 9.97 -17.31
N ASN A 40 -4.89 10.26 -17.18
CA ASN A 40 -3.94 10.12 -18.28
C ASN A 40 -3.57 8.64 -18.43
N PHE A 41 -4.03 8.01 -19.51
CA PHE A 41 -3.85 6.57 -19.74
C PHE A 41 -2.38 6.16 -19.84
N LEU A 42 -1.53 6.98 -20.48
CA LEU A 42 -0.10 6.70 -20.61
C LEU A 42 0.60 6.71 -19.25
N HIS A 43 0.27 7.69 -18.41
CA HIS A 43 0.80 7.78 -17.05
C HIS A 43 0.30 6.60 -16.19
N LEU A 44 -0.98 6.24 -16.29
CA LEU A 44 -1.54 5.06 -15.62
C LEU A 44 -0.79 3.78 -16.02
N LEU A 45 -0.60 3.55 -17.32
CA LEU A 45 0.10 2.37 -17.82
C LEU A 45 1.55 2.33 -17.34
N ALA A 46 2.27 3.45 -17.38
CA ALA A 46 3.65 3.53 -16.91
C ALA A 46 3.76 3.25 -15.40
N VAL A 47 2.90 3.86 -14.58
CA VAL A 47 2.86 3.63 -13.13
C VAL A 47 2.50 2.18 -12.81
N PHE A 48 1.52 1.62 -13.53
CA PHE A 48 1.13 0.23 -13.38
C PHE A 48 2.28 -0.73 -13.69
N LEU A 49 2.92 -0.60 -14.86
CA LEU A 49 4.03 -1.46 -15.25
C LEU A 49 5.19 -1.35 -14.25
N LEU A 50 5.57 -0.13 -13.86
CA LEU A 50 6.65 0.09 -12.91
C LEU A 50 6.35 -0.57 -11.55
N ALA A 51 5.13 -0.37 -11.02
CA ALA A 51 4.72 -0.93 -9.75
C ALA A 51 4.60 -2.46 -9.81
N PHE A 52 4.07 -3.01 -10.91
CA PHE A 52 4.00 -4.44 -11.15
C PHE A 52 5.39 -5.08 -11.18
N PHE A 53 6.31 -4.57 -12.02
CA PHE A 53 7.67 -5.10 -12.10
C PHE A 53 8.43 -4.96 -10.79
N THR A 54 8.28 -3.84 -10.10
CA THR A 54 8.90 -3.64 -8.78
C THR A 54 8.36 -4.64 -7.76
N CYS A 55 7.04 -4.90 -7.76
CA CYS A 55 6.44 -5.91 -6.91
C CYS A 55 6.99 -7.31 -7.22
N SER A 56 7.11 -7.66 -8.50
CA SER A 56 7.66 -8.95 -8.95
C SER A 56 9.13 -9.12 -8.57
N ILE A 57 9.96 -8.09 -8.75
CA ILE A 57 11.39 -8.13 -8.37
C ILE A 57 11.52 -8.25 -6.84
N LEU A 58 10.72 -7.49 -6.08
CA LEU A 58 10.71 -7.58 -4.62
C LEU A 58 10.38 -9.00 -4.16
N PHE A 59 9.34 -9.59 -4.74
CA PHE A 59 8.86 -10.91 -4.38
C PHE A 59 9.83 -12.04 -4.77
N VAL A 60 10.32 -12.03 -6.01
CA VAL A 60 11.15 -13.12 -6.56
C VAL A 60 12.60 -13.05 -6.07
N LEU A 61 13.14 -11.85 -5.87
CA LEU A 61 14.58 -11.68 -5.64
C LEU A 61 14.88 -11.11 -4.26
N ILE A 62 14.30 -9.96 -3.90
CA ILE A 62 14.70 -9.23 -2.69
C ILE A 62 14.27 -9.96 -1.42
N ILE A 63 13.01 -10.43 -1.35
CA ILE A 63 12.52 -11.14 -0.16
C ILE A 63 13.34 -12.42 0.07
N PRO A 64 13.52 -13.33 -0.91
CA PRO A 64 14.37 -14.51 -0.72
C PRO A 64 15.81 -14.17 -0.32
N LEU A 65 16.39 -13.13 -0.92
CA LEU A 65 17.75 -12.70 -0.58
C LEU A 65 17.86 -12.20 0.86
N ILE A 66 16.86 -11.43 1.34
CA ILE A 66 16.81 -10.97 2.74
C ILE A 66 16.68 -12.16 3.69
N TYR A 67 15.81 -13.12 3.37
CA TYR A 67 15.65 -14.32 4.19
C TYR A 67 16.95 -15.13 4.26
N TRP A 68 17.63 -15.32 3.12
CA TRP A 68 18.91 -16.01 3.08
C TRP A 68 19.99 -15.30 3.91
N MET A 69 20.07 -13.96 3.83
CA MET A 69 21.02 -13.17 4.63
C MET A 69 20.75 -13.22 6.13
N ILE A 70 19.48 -13.27 6.56
CA ILE A 70 19.11 -13.24 7.98
C ILE A 70 19.17 -14.64 8.61
N LEU A 71 18.67 -15.65 7.90
CA LEU A 71 18.48 -17.00 8.45
C LEU A 71 19.62 -17.96 8.12
N GLY A 72 20.44 -17.66 7.10
CA GLY A 72 21.50 -18.56 6.64
C GLY A 72 20.98 -19.84 6.01
N GLU A 73 21.85 -20.86 5.91
CA GLU A 73 21.48 -22.22 5.46
C GLU A 73 21.33 -23.16 6.68
N GLY A 74 20.23 -23.91 6.77
CA GLY A 74 20.09 -24.98 7.77
C GLY A 74 18.68 -25.22 8.31
N ALA A 75 18.53 -26.25 9.16
CA ALA A 75 17.24 -26.71 9.72
C ALA A 75 16.52 -25.66 10.61
N GLU A 76 17.26 -24.71 11.19
CA GLU A 76 16.69 -23.60 11.96
C GLU A 76 16.04 -22.55 11.06
N ALA A 77 16.52 -22.37 9.83
CA ALA A 77 15.90 -21.46 8.85
C ALA A 77 14.50 -21.95 8.46
N THR A 78 14.35 -23.25 8.19
CA THR A 78 13.05 -23.86 7.89
C THR A 78 12.04 -23.73 9.03
N ARG A 79 12.48 -23.90 10.29
CA ARG A 79 11.60 -23.75 11.45
C ARG A 79 11.15 -22.30 11.66
N ILE A 80 12.00 -21.34 11.32
CA ILE A 80 11.69 -19.92 11.40
C ILE A 80 10.77 -19.49 10.25
N GLU A 81 10.97 -20.01 9.05
CA GLU A 81 10.10 -19.75 7.88
C GLU A 81 8.65 -20.18 8.11
N ASP A 82 8.44 -21.28 8.84
CA ASP A 82 7.11 -21.80 9.17
C ASP A 82 6.32 -20.93 10.18
N LEU A 83 6.94 -19.91 10.79
CA LEU A 83 6.18 -19.00 11.63
C LEU A 83 5.16 -18.24 10.78
N PRO A 84 3.90 -18.11 11.26
CA PRO A 84 2.81 -17.49 10.49
C PRO A 84 3.12 -16.03 10.10
N LEU A 85 3.90 -15.31 10.90
CA LEU A 85 4.36 -13.96 10.57
C LEU A 85 5.31 -13.96 9.37
N ASN A 86 6.25 -14.90 9.31
CA ASN A 86 7.22 -15.00 8.22
C ASN A 86 6.55 -15.46 6.94
N ALA A 87 5.63 -16.42 7.02
CA ALA A 87 4.78 -16.78 5.90
C ALA A 87 3.95 -15.59 5.40
N PHE A 88 3.41 -14.75 6.30
CA PHE A 88 2.70 -13.54 5.90
C PHE A 88 3.61 -12.53 5.19
N ILE A 89 4.81 -12.25 5.74
CA ILE A 89 5.76 -11.30 5.15
C ILE A 89 6.26 -11.81 3.80
N ALA A 90 6.61 -13.10 3.69
CA ALA A 90 7.02 -13.70 2.43
C ALA A 90 5.93 -13.58 1.36
N ASN A 91 4.66 -13.79 1.76
CA ASN A 91 3.55 -13.77 0.82
C ASN A 91 2.99 -12.39 0.50
N TRP A 92 3.01 -11.42 1.42
CA TRP A 92 2.33 -10.12 1.27
C TRP A 92 3.28 -8.93 1.35
N GLY A 93 4.51 -9.13 1.81
CA GLY A 93 5.47 -8.06 2.07
C GLY A 93 5.76 -7.22 0.82
N ALA A 94 5.97 -7.86 -0.33
CA ALA A 94 6.24 -7.17 -1.59
C ALA A 94 5.08 -6.23 -1.99
N LEU A 95 3.84 -6.72 -1.91
CA LEU A 95 2.64 -5.91 -2.19
C LEU A 95 2.53 -4.74 -1.20
N MET A 96 2.70 -5.00 0.10
CA MET A 96 2.59 -3.95 1.13
C MET A 96 3.60 -2.82 0.91
N VAL A 97 4.85 -3.17 0.59
CA VAL A 97 5.89 -2.17 0.26
C VAL A 97 5.48 -1.32 -0.94
N VAL A 98 5.01 -1.95 -2.03
CA VAL A 98 4.59 -1.23 -3.25
C VAL A 98 3.36 -0.35 -3.00
N LEU A 99 2.40 -0.81 -2.19
CA LEU A 99 1.22 -0.02 -1.81
C LEU A 99 1.59 1.20 -0.97
N ILE A 100 2.51 1.05 -0.02
CA ILE A 100 3.00 2.17 0.81
C ILE A 100 3.71 3.21 -0.07
N VAL A 101 4.64 2.77 -0.93
CA VAL A 101 5.37 3.67 -1.83
C VAL A 101 4.41 4.38 -2.79
N SER A 102 3.47 3.65 -3.39
CA SER A 102 2.46 4.21 -4.29
C SER A 102 1.54 5.21 -3.60
N SER A 103 1.18 4.94 -2.34
CA SER A 103 0.37 5.85 -1.51
C SER A 103 1.12 7.15 -1.22
N ILE A 104 2.39 7.07 -0.81
CA ILE A 104 3.23 8.25 -0.53
C ILE A 104 3.36 9.13 -1.79
N ILE A 105 3.64 8.52 -2.95
CA ILE A 105 3.78 9.26 -4.21
C ILE A 105 2.43 9.83 -4.66
N GLY A 106 1.35 9.07 -4.55
CA GLY A 106 -0.01 9.53 -4.88
C GLY A 106 -0.47 10.69 -4.00
N LEU A 107 -0.16 10.66 -2.70
CA LEU A 107 -0.41 11.75 -1.76
C LEU A 107 0.40 12.99 -2.12
N ARG A 108 1.69 12.82 -2.47
CA ARG A 108 2.53 13.94 -2.94
C ARG A 108 1.95 14.60 -4.19
N HIS A 109 1.42 13.83 -5.14
CA HIS A 109 0.73 14.38 -6.32
C HIS A 109 -0.59 15.08 -5.98
N THR A 110 -1.29 14.61 -4.96
CA THR A 110 -2.51 15.24 -4.44
C THR A 110 -2.20 16.62 -3.84
N TRP A 111 -1.15 16.73 -3.03
CA TRP A 111 -0.71 18.00 -2.45
C TRP A 111 -0.20 18.99 -3.51
N LYS A 112 0.35 18.51 -4.62
CA LYS A 112 0.75 19.34 -5.77
C LYS A 112 -0.42 19.76 -6.66
N GLY A 113 -1.66 19.35 -6.37
CA GLY A 113 -2.84 19.66 -7.19
C GLY A 113 -2.93 18.87 -8.50
N THR A 114 -2.01 17.93 -8.75
CA THR A 114 -1.99 17.08 -9.96
C THR A 114 -2.89 15.86 -9.78
N PHE A 115 -4.21 16.08 -9.72
CA PHE A 115 -5.20 15.04 -9.40
C PHE A 115 -5.28 13.90 -10.42
N SER A 116 -4.99 14.17 -11.70
CA SER A 116 -4.93 13.14 -12.77
C SER A 116 -3.85 12.09 -12.49
N CYS A 117 -2.65 12.54 -12.08
CA CYS A 117 -1.56 11.65 -11.71
C CYS A 117 -1.87 10.89 -10.42
N ALA A 118 -2.39 11.57 -9.39
CA ALA A 118 -2.77 10.93 -8.13
C ALA A 118 -3.78 9.79 -8.33
N LYS A 119 -4.82 10.03 -9.16
CA LYS A 119 -5.82 9.00 -9.52
C LYS A 119 -5.18 7.77 -10.15
N SER A 120 -4.13 7.94 -10.95
CA SER A 120 -3.41 6.83 -11.57
C SER A 120 -2.77 5.89 -10.54
N TYR A 121 -2.19 6.44 -9.47
CA TYR A 121 -1.65 5.64 -8.36
C TYR A 121 -2.75 4.88 -7.63
N PHE A 122 -3.88 5.52 -7.32
CA PHE A 122 -5.02 4.85 -6.67
C PHE A 122 -5.59 3.70 -7.50
N ILE A 123 -5.80 3.93 -8.80
CA ILE A 123 -6.27 2.88 -9.72
C ILE A 123 -5.25 1.75 -9.80
N THR A 124 -3.96 2.07 -9.92
CA THR A 124 -2.87 1.07 -9.96
C THR A 124 -2.86 0.21 -8.70
N MET A 125 -2.98 0.82 -7.52
CA MET A 125 -3.03 0.08 -6.25
C MET A 125 -4.21 -0.89 -6.20
N LEU A 126 -5.39 -0.46 -6.64
CA LEU A 126 -6.57 -1.31 -6.67
C LEU A 126 -6.40 -2.50 -7.64
N ILE A 127 -5.88 -2.24 -8.84
CA ILE A 127 -5.61 -3.29 -9.84
C ILE A 127 -4.57 -4.28 -9.29
N LEU A 128 -3.48 -3.79 -8.69
CA LEU A 128 -2.44 -4.64 -8.12
C LEU A 128 -2.96 -5.52 -7.00
N ILE A 129 -3.80 -5.01 -6.10
CA ILE A 129 -4.41 -5.82 -5.02
C ILE A 129 -5.20 -6.98 -5.62
N VAL A 130 -6.05 -6.69 -6.62
CA VAL A 130 -6.86 -7.71 -7.29
C VAL A 130 -5.97 -8.75 -7.96
N LEU A 131 -5.01 -8.32 -8.79
CA LEU A 131 -4.09 -9.22 -9.49
C LEU A 131 -3.27 -10.09 -8.53
N TYR A 132 -2.81 -9.51 -7.42
CA TYR A 132 -2.01 -10.21 -6.43
C TYR A 132 -2.82 -11.29 -5.71
N PHE A 133 -4.09 -11.04 -5.43
CA PHE A 133 -4.98 -12.03 -4.83
C PHE A 133 -5.18 -13.26 -5.74
N PHE A 134 -5.21 -13.04 -7.05
CA PHE A 134 -5.33 -14.10 -8.06
C PHE A 134 -4.00 -14.76 -8.44
N ARG A 135 -2.87 -14.40 -7.83
CA ARG A 135 -1.54 -14.91 -8.24
C ARG A 135 -1.39 -16.43 -8.10
N VAL A 136 -1.95 -17.02 -7.03
CA VAL A 136 -1.77 -18.45 -6.73
C VAL A 136 -2.59 -19.31 -7.70
N PRO A 137 -3.89 -19.03 -7.91
CA PRO A 137 -4.66 -19.73 -8.94
C PRO A 137 -4.08 -19.58 -10.35
N THR A 138 -3.61 -18.37 -10.72
CA THR A 138 -3.03 -18.14 -12.06
C THR A 138 -1.73 -18.89 -12.27
N TRP A 139 -0.84 -18.94 -11.28
CA TRP A 139 0.39 -19.73 -11.37
C TRP A 139 0.11 -21.22 -11.53
N ASN A 140 -0.84 -21.75 -10.74
CA ASN A 140 -1.23 -23.15 -10.82
C ASN A 140 -1.89 -23.51 -12.17
N PHE A 141 -2.67 -22.60 -12.75
CA PHE A 141 -3.29 -22.79 -14.07
C PHE A 141 -2.28 -22.76 -15.22
N VAL A 142 -1.20 -21.99 -15.12
CA VAL A 142 -0.16 -21.90 -16.17
C VAL A 142 0.76 -23.14 -16.18
N LEU A 143 0.93 -23.80 -15.04
CA LEU A 143 1.81 -24.96 -14.88
C LEU A 143 1.09 -26.31 -15.02
N SER A 144 -0.24 -26.32 -15.15
CA SER A 144 -1.06 -27.52 -15.40
C SER A 144 -1.29 -27.74 -16.89
#